data_AF-E3H7E4-F1
#
_entry.id   AF-E3H7E4-F1
#
_cell.length_a   1.000
_cell.length_b   1.000
_cell.length_c   1.000
_cell.angle_alpha   90.00
_cell.angle_beta   90.00
_cell.angle_gamma   90.00
#
_symmetry.space_group_name_H-M   'P 1'
#
loop_
_entity.id
_entity.type
_entity.pdbx_description
1 polymer ?
#
loop_
_entity_poly.entity_id
_entity_poly.type
_entity_poly.pdbx_seq_one_letter_code
_entity_poly.pdbx_strand_id
1 'polypeptide(L)'
;MARLESASSLELERSMNMQSRIMTLREHLRHERVIDSLDDERRERRFNLDKWNEDMQKNFSRIRKHILENVPLEDLRSELEKLDKKEDEFNSIYQKDVKEVKEQELHYEELNDKLILWILNLIDQYEINLRDENSNTERKSIEENRLRKKEVSECQNKNTP
;
A
#
# COMPACT_ATOMS: atom_id res chain seq x y z
N MET A 1 30.84 -35.22 -12.44
CA MET A 1 30.98 -34.29 -13.57
C MET A 1 29.87 -33.26 -13.47
N ALA A 2 30.18 -32.00 -13.16
CA ALA A 2 29.19 -30.93 -13.16
C ALA A 2 28.81 -30.65 -14.63
N ARG A 3 27.52 -30.72 -14.98
CA ARG A 3 27.04 -30.32 -16.30
C ARG A 3 27.35 -28.83 -16.48
N LEU A 4 28.09 -28.48 -17.52
CA LEU A 4 28.14 -27.10 -18.00
C LEU A 4 26.72 -26.71 -18.43
N GLU A 5 26.13 -25.75 -17.72
CA GLU A 5 24.87 -25.12 -18.13
C GLU A 5 25.10 -24.44 -19.49
N SER A 6 24.31 -24.80 -20.49
CA SER A 6 24.37 -24.17 -21.80
C SER A 6 23.99 -22.68 -21.71
N ALA A 7 24.57 -21.81 -22.55
CA ALA A 7 24.17 -20.39 -22.63
C ALA A 7 22.63 -20.16 -22.66
N SER A 8 21.88 -21.05 -23.33
CA SER A 8 20.41 -20.98 -23.38
C SER A 8 19.73 -21.23 -22.03
N SER A 9 20.28 -22.11 -21.18
CA SER A 9 19.73 -22.34 -19.84
C SER A 9 20.02 -21.19 -18.88
N LEU A 10 21.17 -20.53 -19.03
CA LEU A 10 21.53 -19.33 -18.24
C LEU A 10 20.63 -18.13 -18.56
N GLU A 11 20.32 -17.92 -19.84
CA GLU A 11 19.38 -16.86 -20.26
C GLU A 11 17.95 -17.12 -19.76
N LEU A 12 17.51 -18.39 -19.77
CA LEU A 12 16.20 -18.78 -19.25
C LEU A 12 16.09 -18.51 -17.74
N GLU A 13 17.10 -18.92 -16.96
CA GLU A 13 17.15 -18.68 -15.51
C GLU A 13 17.05 -17.18 -15.20
N ARG A 14 17.86 -16.36 -15.91
CA ARG A 14 17.83 -14.89 -15.77
C ARG A 14 16.45 -14.31 -16.08
N SER A 15 15.81 -14.78 -17.15
CA SER A 15 14.48 -14.33 -17.56
C SER A 15 13.41 -14.69 -16.52
N MET A 16 13.43 -15.92 -16.01
CA MET A 16 12.49 -16.39 -14.97
C MET A 16 12.68 -15.62 -13.67
N ASN A 17 13.92 -15.38 -13.23
CA ASN A 17 14.22 -14.60 -12.03
C ASN A 17 13.71 -13.16 -12.16
N MET A 18 13.93 -12.51 -13.31
CA MET A 18 13.38 -11.18 -13.58
C MET A 18 11.85 -11.16 -13.56
N GLN A 19 11.21 -12.15 -14.17
CA GLN A 19 9.75 -12.24 -14.18
C GLN A 19 9.19 -12.43 -12.77
N SER A 20 9.80 -13.29 -11.95
CA SER A 20 9.42 -13.47 -10.54
C SER A 20 9.50 -12.17 -9.76
N ARG A 21 10.61 -11.42 -9.90
CA ARG A 21 10.82 -10.12 -9.24
C ARG A 21 9.75 -9.09 -9.64
N ILE A 22 9.45 -8.99 -10.94
CA ILE A 22 8.40 -8.09 -11.45
C ILE A 22 7.04 -8.50 -10.90
N MET A 23 6.72 -9.80 -10.84
CA MET A 23 5.46 -10.27 -10.28
C MET A 23 5.34 -9.90 -8.79
N THR A 24 6.41 -10.07 -8.00
CA THR A 24 6.42 -9.64 -6.60
C THR A 24 6.17 -8.14 -6.46
N LEU A 25 6.86 -7.30 -7.23
CA LEU A 25 6.63 -5.84 -7.21
C LEU A 25 5.20 -5.48 -7.58
N ARG A 26 4.65 -6.11 -8.63
CA ARG A 26 3.27 -5.86 -9.08
C ARG A 26 2.24 -6.20 -8.02
N GLU A 27 2.44 -7.26 -7.25
CA GLU A 27 1.52 -7.62 -6.18
C GLU A 27 1.54 -6.59 -5.04
N HIS A 28 2.72 -6.06 -4.69
CA HIS A 28 2.82 -5.01 -3.66
C HIS A 28 2.20 -3.69 -4.13
N LEU A 29 2.34 -3.35 -5.41
CA LEU A 29 1.62 -2.21 -6.01
C LEU A 29 0.10 -2.43 -6.05
N ARG A 30 -0.39 -3.68 -6.04
CA ARG A 30 -1.84 -3.93 -5.88
C ARG A 30 -2.29 -3.68 -4.45
N HIS A 31 -1.47 -4.04 -3.46
CA HIS A 31 -1.77 -3.72 -2.06
C HIS A 31 -1.83 -2.21 -1.83
N GLU A 32 -0.98 -1.43 -2.50
CA GLU A 32 -1.03 0.04 -2.46
C GLU A 32 -2.41 0.56 -2.88
N ARG A 33 -2.93 0.09 -4.02
CA ARG A 33 -4.28 0.47 -4.48
C ARG A 33 -5.39 0.09 -3.52
N VAL A 34 -5.25 -1.04 -2.83
CA VAL A 34 -6.23 -1.46 -1.82
C VAL A 34 -6.20 -0.50 -0.64
N ILE A 35 -5.01 -0.14 -0.14
CA ILE A 35 -4.86 0.83 0.95
C ILE A 35 -5.44 2.19 0.54
N ASP A 36 -5.14 2.66 -0.67
CA ASP A 36 -5.66 3.93 -1.19
C ASP A 36 -7.19 3.93 -1.25
N SER A 37 -7.80 2.85 -1.77
CA SER A 37 -9.26 2.73 -1.81
C SER A 37 -9.91 2.75 -0.42
N LEU A 38 -9.27 2.13 0.57
CA LEU A 38 -9.76 2.12 1.95
C LEU A 38 -9.60 3.49 2.62
N ASP A 39 -8.53 4.23 2.30
CA ASP A 39 -8.36 5.60 2.81
C ASP A 39 -9.36 6.56 2.14
N ASP A 40 -9.65 6.40 0.85
CA ASP A 40 -10.69 7.17 0.14
C ASP A 40 -12.08 6.97 0.79
N GLU A 41 -12.48 5.72 1.06
CA GLU A 41 -13.74 5.41 1.76
C GLU A 41 -13.78 6.05 3.15
N ARG A 42 -12.66 6.03 3.87
CA ARG A 42 -12.53 6.70 5.17
C ARG A 42 -12.65 8.22 5.04
N ARG A 43 -12.04 8.84 4.02
CA ARG A 43 -12.16 10.29 3.74
C ARG A 43 -13.62 10.68 3.47
N GLU A 44 -14.33 9.88 2.69
CA GLU A 44 -15.76 10.10 2.43
C GLU A 44 -16.59 9.96 3.71
N ARG A 45 -16.32 8.94 4.53
CA ARG A 45 -16.96 8.77 5.85
C ARG A 45 -16.73 10.00 6.73
N ARG A 46 -15.50 10.54 6.76
CA ARG A 46 -15.19 11.75 7.53
C ARG A 46 -15.99 12.96 7.05
N PHE A 47 -16.01 13.18 5.74
CA PHE A 47 -16.77 14.28 5.14
C PHE A 47 -18.26 14.19 5.50
N ASN A 48 -18.84 12.99 5.42
CA ASN A 48 -20.24 12.77 5.77
C ASN A 48 -20.52 13.01 7.26
N LEU A 49 -19.60 12.61 8.15
CA LEU A 49 -19.71 12.88 9.60
C LEU A 49 -19.66 14.39 9.90
N ASP A 50 -18.71 15.11 9.29
CA ASP A 50 -18.57 16.56 9.49
C ASP A 50 -19.84 17.29 9.01
N LYS A 51 -20.39 16.90 7.86
CA LYS A 51 -21.67 17.42 7.35
C LYS A 51 -22.85 17.11 8.29
N TRP A 52 -22.93 15.86 8.78
CA TRP A 52 -23.98 15.46 9.72
C TRP A 52 -23.93 16.29 11.00
N ASN A 53 -22.74 16.58 11.52
CA ASN A 53 -22.55 17.48 12.64
C ASN A 53 -23.05 18.89 12.34
N GLU A 54 -22.63 19.50 11.23
CA GLU A 54 -23.12 20.82 10.85
C GLU A 54 -24.65 20.91 10.76
N ASP A 55 -25.28 19.92 10.13
CA ASP A 55 -26.73 19.86 9.97
C ASP A 55 -27.45 19.71 11.33
N MET A 56 -26.91 18.88 12.21
CA MET A 56 -27.47 18.69 13.56
C MET A 56 -27.29 19.92 14.45
N GLN A 57 -26.13 20.58 14.43
CA GLN A 57 -25.92 21.82 15.18
C GLN A 57 -26.87 22.94 14.72
N LYS A 58 -27.12 23.05 13.41
CA LYS A 58 -28.14 23.97 12.87
C LYS A 58 -29.54 23.61 13.37
N ASN A 59 -29.87 22.32 13.41
CA ASN A 59 -31.16 21.85 13.90
C ASN A 59 -31.34 22.12 15.41
N PHE A 60 -30.34 21.83 16.24
CA PHE A 60 -30.37 22.15 17.68
C PHE A 60 -30.56 23.65 17.90
N SER A 61 -29.82 24.49 17.16
CA SER A 61 -29.97 25.95 17.21
C SER A 61 -31.39 26.40 16.84
N ARG A 62 -31.98 25.80 15.79
CA ARG A 62 -33.36 26.10 15.37
C ARG A 62 -34.38 25.69 16.43
N ILE A 63 -34.23 24.49 17.01
CA ILE A 63 -35.11 24.00 18.07
C ILE A 63 -35.00 24.89 19.31
N ARG A 64 -33.77 25.25 19.71
CA ARG A 64 -33.51 26.15 20.84
C ARG A 64 -34.22 27.50 20.65
N LYS A 65 -34.12 28.09 19.46
CA LYS A 65 -34.83 29.33 19.11
C LYS A 65 -36.35 29.15 19.21
N HIS A 66 -36.89 28.05 18.68
CA HIS A 66 -38.31 27.76 18.77
C HIS A 66 -38.80 27.63 20.22
N ILE A 67 -38.04 26.95 21.09
CA ILE A 67 -38.33 26.82 22.51
C ILE A 67 -38.38 28.21 23.17
N LEU A 68 -37.37 29.04 22.95
CA LEU A 68 -37.29 30.38 23.53
C LEU A 68 -38.43 31.32 23.09
N GLU A 69 -38.94 31.16 21.86
CA GLU A 69 -39.97 32.02 21.30
C GLU A 69 -41.41 31.55 21.61
N ASN A 70 -41.63 30.24 21.78
CA ASN A 70 -42.98 29.66 21.74
C ASN A 70 -43.36 28.82 22.96
N VAL A 71 -42.42 28.46 23.85
CA VAL A 71 -42.70 27.63 25.03
C VAL A 71 -43.02 28.53 26.23
N PRO A 72 -44.09 28.24 27.01
CA PRO A 72 -44.43 28.96 28.23
C PRO A 72 -43.28 28.96 29.24
N LEU A 73 -43.22 30.00 30.07
CA LEU A 73 -42.12 30.18 31.02
C LEU A 73 -42.02 29.04 32.04
N GLU A 74 -43.16 28.44 32.40
CA GLU A 74 -43.25 27.32 33.33
C GLU A 74 -42.58 26.05 32.78
N ASP A 75 -42.66 25.82 31.47
CA ASP A 75 -42.15 24.62 30.81
C ASP A 75 -40.75 24.83 30.20
N LEU A 76 -40.34 26.08 30.00
CA LEU A 76 -39.13 26.50 29.28
C LEU A 76 -37.87 25.78 29.77
N ARG A 77 -37.68 25.74 31.10
CA ARG A 77 -36.51 25.07 31.70
C ARG A 77 -36.47 23.59 31.35
N SER A 78 -37.61 22.91 31.44
CA SER A 78 -37.68 21.47 31.20
C SER A 78 -37.41 21.10 29.74
N GLU A 79 -37.88 21.93 28.80
CA GLU A 79 -37.65 21.73 27.36
C GLU A 79 -36.20 22.04 26.96
N LEU A 80 -35.59 23.06 27.57
CA LEU A 80 -34.16 23.33 27.37
C LEU A 80 -33.28 22.20 27.93
N GLU A 81 -33.56 21.70 29.14
CA GLU A 81 -32.83 20.55 29.70
C GLU A 81 -32.98 19.28 28.85
N LYS A 82 -34.14 19.06 28.22
CA LYS A 82 -34.33 17.96 27.26
C LYS A 82 -33.52 18.16 25.99
N LEU A 83 -33.44 19.40 25.48
CA LEU A 83 -32.65 19.71 24.30
C LEU A 83 -31.16 19.52 24.57
N ASP A 84 -30.66 20.02 25.70
CA ASP A 84 -29.25 19.90 26.11
C ASP A 84 -28.86 18.41 26.24
N LYS A 85 -29.71 17.58 26.85
CA LYS A 85 -29.46 16.12 26.91
C LYS A 85 -29.34 15.47 25.53
N LYS A 86 -30.21 15.84 24.58
CA LYS A 86 -30.13 15.32 23.21
C LYS A 86 -28.87 15.79 22.49
N GLU A 87 -28.46 17.03 22.72
CA GLU A 87 -27.24 17.62 22.17
C GLU A 87 -26.01 16.90 22.73
N ASP A 88 -25.97 16.62 24.03
CA ASP A 88 -24.91 15.86 24.69
C ASP A 88 -24.81 14.41 24.18
N GLU A 89 -25.94 13.71 24.07
CA GLU A 89 -26.00 12.35 23.51
C GLU A 89 -25.49 12.32 22.07
N PHE A 90 -25.92 13.28 21.25
CA PHE A 90 -25.45 13.43 19.88
C PHE A 90 -23.93 13.69 19.83
N ASN A 91 -23.44 14.65 20.61
CA ASN A 91 -22.03 15.03 20.65
C ASN A 91 -21.15 13.85 21.08
N SER A 92 -21.63 13.02 22.02
CA SER A 92 -20.93 11.82 22.46
C SER A 92 -20.77 10.80 21.33
N ILE A 93 -21.85 10.54 20.57
CA ILE A 93 -21.82 9.62 19.41
C ILE A 93 -20.87 10.16 18.34
N TYR A 94 -21.03 11.44 17.97
CA TYR A 94 -20.19 12.09 16.97
C TYR A 94 -18.70 12.03 17.33
N GLN A 95 -18.35 12.33 18.60
CA GLN A 95 -16.96 12.27 19.05
C GLN A 95 -16.37 10.86 18.97
N LYS A 96 -17.17 9.83 19.29
CA LYS A 96 -16.75 8.44 19.17
C LYS A 96 -16.44 8.08 17.71
N ASP A 97 -17.33 8.44 16.79
CA ASP A 97 -17.17 8.11 15.37
C ASP A 97 -16.00 8.88 14.75
N VAL A 98 -15.81 10.15 15.12
CA VAL A 98 -14.63 10.93 14.70
C VAL A 98 -13.34 10.32 15.21
N LYS A 99 -13.33 9.81 16.45
CA LYS A 99 -12.15 9.14 17.01
C LYS A 99 -11.81 7.88 16.21
N GLU A 100 -12.79 7.05 15.89
CA GLU A 100 -12.59 5.85 15.07
C GLU A 100 -11.98 6.21 13.70
N VAL A 101 -12.52 7.23 13.04
CA VAL A 101 -12.03 7.69 11.73
C VAL A 101 -10.61 8.23 11.80
N LYS A 102 -10.23 8.92 12.89
CA LYS A 102 -8.85 9.39 13.12
C LYS A 102 -7.88 8.24 13.38
N GLU A 103 -8.31 7.22 14.11
CA GLU A 103 -7.50 6.01 14.32
C GLU A 103 -7.28 5.26 13.01
N GLN A 104 -8.29 5.20 12.13
CA GLN A 104 -8.17 4.63 10.79
C GLN A 104 -7.22 5.43 9.90
N GLU A 105 -7.27 6.76 9.96
CA GLU A 105 -6.35 7.65 9.22
C GLU A 105 -4.89 7.35 9.56
N LEU A 106 -4.55 7.33 10.86
CA LEU A 106 -3.21 6.97 11.31
C LEU A 106 -2.81 5.56 10.88
N HIS A 107 -3.75 4.61 10.96
CA HIS A 107 -3.49 3.22 10.57
C HIS A 107 -3.14 3.09 9.08
N TYR A 108 -3.89 3.74 8.19
CA TYR A 108 -3.61 3.69 6.75
C TYR A 108 -2.33 4.42 6.38
N GLU A 109 -2.02 5.53 7.05
CA GLU A 109 -0.74 6.23 6.89
C GLU A 109 0.44 5.31 7.26
N GLU A 110 0.36 4.65 8.42
CA GLU A 110 1.39 3.67 8.83
C GLU A 110 1.53 2.50 7.85
N LEU A 111 0.41 1.99 7.33
CA LEU A 111 0.43 0.89 6.35
C LEU A 111 1.08 1.33 5.05
N ASN A 112 0.77 2.54 4.58
CA ASN A 112 1.36 3.11 3.38
C ASN A 112 2.87 3.31 3.54
N ASP A 113 3.31 3.89 4.68
CA ASP A 113 4.73 4.08 4.98
C ASP A 113 5.49 2.75 5.00
N LYS A 114 4.92 1.73 5.66
CA LYS A 114 5.50 0.37 5.71
C LYS A 114 5.61 -0.22 4.31
N LEU A 115 4.58 -0.05 3.47
CA LEU A 115 4.57 -0.57 2.11
C LEU A 115 5.63 0.11 1.23
N ILE A 116 5.73 1.44 1.31
CA ILE A 116 6.73 2.22 0.56
C ILE A 116 8.15 1.78 0.96
N LEU A 117 8.44 1.74 2.27
CA LEU A 117 9.74 1.29 2.78
C LEU A 117 10.06 -0.13 2.33
N TRP A 118 9.07 -1.02 2.33
CA TRP A 118 9.26 -2.40 1.89
C TRP A 118 9.58 -2.47 0.39
N ILE A 119 8.85 -1.74 -0.45
CA ILE A 119 9.08 -1.69 -1.90
C ILE A 119 10.49 -1.15 -2.20
N LEU A 120 10.90 -0.07 -1.53
CA LEU A 120 12.24 0.50 -1.69
C LEU A 120 13.33 -0.53 -1.32
N ASN A 121 13.20 -1.17 -0.16
CA ASN A 121 14.15 -2.21 0.25
C ASN A 121 14.19 -3.39 -0.73
N LEU A 122 13.03 -3.79 -1.28
CA LEU A 122 12.97 -4.86 -2.27
C LEU A 122 13.70 -4.47 -3.56
N ILE A 123 13.50 -3.22 -4.03
CA ILE A 123 14.18 -2.70 -5.22
C ILE A 123 15.69 -2.68 -5.02
N ASP A 124 16.18 -2.18 -3.88
CA ASP A 124 17.60 -2.15 -3.54
C ASP A 124 18.21 -3.56 -3.55
N GLN A 125 17.50 -4.53 -2.95
CA GLN A 125 17.92 -5.94 -2.98
C GLN A 125 17.97 -6.50 -4.40
N TYR A 126 16.97 -6.17 -5.23
CA TYR A 126 16.92 -6.63 -6.62
C TYR A 126 18.05 -6.02 -7.46
N GLU A 127 18.41 -4.76 -7.24
CA GLU A 127 19.53 -4.12 -7.93
C GLU A 127 20.86 -4.82 -7.61
N ILE A 128 21.13 -5.08 -6.33
CA ILE A 128 22.34 -5.79 -5.90
C ILE A 128 22.37 -7.20 -6.50
N ASN A 129 21.27 -7.94 -6.37
CA ASN A 129 21.18 -9.30 -6.89
C ASN A 129 21.34 -9.32 -8.41
N LEU A 130 20.75 -8.37 -9.13
CA LEU A 130 20.89 -8.28 -10.58
C LEU A 130 22.32 -8.00 -11.02
N ARG A 131 23.02 -7.10 -10.33
CA ARG A 131 24.43 -6.82 -10.60
C ARG A 131 25.28 -8.09 -10.45
N ASP A 132 25.08 -8.81 -9.34
CA ASP A 132 25.89 -9.97 -9.01
C ASP A 132 25.55 -11.18 -9.91
N GLU A 133 24.27 -11.41 -10.20
CA GLU A 133 23.80 -12.43 -11.14
C GLU A 133 24.28 -12.19 -12.57
N ASN A 134 24.22 -10.93 -13.04
CA ASN A 134 24.73 -10.56 -14.36
C ASN A 134 26.24 -10.81 -14.45
N SER A 135 26.99 -10.39 -13.42
CA SER A 135 28.45 -10.61 -13.36
C SER A 135 28.81 -12.09 -13.38
N ASN A 136 28.06 -12.93 -12.65
CA ASN A 136 28.26 -14.38 -12.63
C ASN A 136 27.90 -15.02 -13.97
N THR A 137 26.80 -14.60 -14.59
CA THR A 137 26.35 -15.09 -15.90
C THR A 137 27.38 -14.77 -16.98
N GLU A 138 27.90 -13.54 -16.99
CA GLU A 138 28.94 -13.11 -17.93
C GLU A 138 30.22 -13.93 -17.74
N ARG A 139 30.66 -14.13 -16.48
CA ARG A 139 31.82 -14.98 -16.16
C ARG A 139 31.63 -16.42 -16.68
N LYS A 140 30.46 -17.03 -16.42
CA LYS A 140 30.14 -18.40 -16.91
C LYS A 140 30.17 -18.46 -18.44
N SER A 141 29.58 -17.46 -19.12
CA SER A 141 29.57 -17.39 -20.59
C SER A 141 30.96 -17.23 -21.20
N ILE A 142 31.83 -16.40 -20.60
CA ILE A 142 33.22 -16.26 -21.04
C ILE A 142 33.98 -17.58 -20.90
N GLU A 143 33.79 -18.29 -19.78
CA GLU A 143 34.44 -19.58 -19.52
C GLU A 143 33.97 -20.66 -20.51
N GLU A 144 32.66 -20.76 -20.76
CA GLU A 144 32.09 -21.68 -21.75
C GLU A 144 32.65 -21.41 -23.16
N ASN A 145 32.73 -20.13 -23.56
CA ASN A 145 33.30 -19.73 -24.84
C ASN A 145 34.80 -20.05 -24.96
N ARG A 146 35.57 -19.93 -23.88
CA ARG A 146 36.98 -20.32 -23.84
C ARG A 146 37.15 -21.83 -24.00
N LEU A 147 36.33 -22.63 -23.31
CA LEU A 147 36.34 -24.09 -23.41
C LEU A 147 35.99 -24.55 -24.83
N ARG A 148 34.91 -24.03 -25.42
CA ARG A 148 34.54 -24.33 -26.81
C ARG A 148 35.64 -23.99 -27.81
N LYS A 149 36.33 -22.85 -27.66
CA LYS A 149 37.47 -22.49 -28.52
C LYS A 149 38.63 -23.47 -28.40
N LYS A 150 38.94 -23.96 -27.19
CA LYS A 150 39.97 -24.99 -26.97
C LYS A 150 39.59 -26.31 -27.63
N GLU A 151 38.36 -26.78 -27.43
CA GLU A 151 37.85 -28.01 -28.05
C GLU A 151 37.90 -27.95 -29.59
N VAL A 152 37.52 -26.82 -30.19
CA VAL A 152 37.61 -26.62 -31.64
C VAL A 152 39.06 -26.66 -32.13
N SER A 153 39.99 -26.02 -31.41
CA SER A 153 41.42 -26.04 -31.78
C SER A 153 42.07 -27.43 -31.63
N GLU A 154 41.67 -28.22 -30.63
CA GLU A 154 42.15 -29.60 -30.43
C GLU A 154 41.60 -30.56 -31.49
N CYS A 155 40.35 -30.38 -31.92
CA CYS A 155 39.75 -31.15 -33.01
C CYS A 155 40.38 -30.80 -34.38
N GLN A 156 40.81 -29.56 -34.59
CA GLN A 156 41.52 -29.17 -35.81
C GLN A 156 42.93 -29.75 -35.88
N ASN A 157 43.67 -29.78 -34.78
CA ASN A 157 45.03 -30.34 -34.72
C ASN A 157 45.09 -31.88 -34.85
N LYS A 158 44.00 -32.60 -34.55
CA LYS A 158 43.91 -34.06 -34.74
C LYS A 158 43.56 -34.49 -36.17
N ASN A 159 43.16 -33.54 -37.03
CA ASN A 159 42.75 -33.79 -38.41
C ASN A 159 43.77 -33.29 -39.45
N THR A 160 44.95 -32.85 -39.03
CA THR A 160 46.07 -32.49 -39.90
C THR A 160 46.98 -33.72 -40.07
N PRO A 161 47.23 -34.22 -41.29
CA PRO A 161 48.09 -35.38 -41.55
C PRO A 161 49.54 -35.21 -41.10
#